data_AF-A0A8K1EJC8-F1
#
_entry.id   AF-A0A8K1EJC8-F1
#
_cell.length_a   1.000
_cell.length_b   1.000
_cell.length_c   1.000
_cell.angle_alpha   90.00
_cell.angle_beta   90.00
_cell.angle_gamma   90.00
#
_symmetry.space_group_name_H-M   'P 1'
#
loop_
_entity.id
_entity.type
_entity.pdbx_description
1 polymer ?
#
loop_
_entity_poly.entity_id
_entity_poly.type
_entity_poly.pdbx_seq_one_letter_code
_entity_poly.pdbx_strand_id
1 'polypeptide(L)' 'YYTIKDFLGVILLLASFMLVVLFSPDLLGDPDNYTPANPLNTPPH' A
#
# COMPACT_ATOMS: atom_id res chain seq x y z
N TYR A 1 15.83 16.08 21.84
CA TYR A 1 14.96 16.87 20.93
C TYR A 1 14.64 16.11 19.65
N TYR A 2 15.63 15.80 18.80
CA TYR A 2 15.39 15.10 17.54
C TYR A 2 14.83 13.68 17.70
N THR A 3 15.33 12.90 18.67
CA THR A 3 14.83 11.53 18.92
C THR A 3 13.32 11.45 19.16
N ILE A 4 12.74 12.41 19.89
CA ILE A 4 11.29 12.45 20.13
C ILE A 4 10.53 12.89 18.88
N LYS A 5 11.08 13.83 18.11
CA LYS A 5 10.50 14.25 16.83
C LYS A 5 10.48 13.10 15.82
N ASP A 6 11.56 12.33 15.76
CA ASP A 6 11.68 11.19 14.85
C ASP A 6 10.73 10.07 15.28
N PHE A 7 10.61 9.81 16.59
CA PHE A 7 9.67 8.82 17.11
C PHE A 7 8.21 9.19 16.79
N LEU A 8 7.83 10.46 16.98
CA LEU A 8 6.52 10.95 16.55
C LEU A 8 6.31 10.77 15.05
N GLY A 9 7.33 11.07 14.24
CA GLY A 9 7.30 10.87 12.79
C GLY A 9 7.05 9.41 12.40
N VAL A 10 7.75 8.47 13.06
CA VAL A 10 7.56 7.03 12.83
C VAL A 10 6.15 6.57 13.23
N ILE A 11 5.61 7.07 14.35
CA ILE A 11 4.23 6.76 14.76
C ILE A 11 3.23 7.23 13.70
N LEU A 12 3.38 8.47 13.20
CA LEU A 12 2.48 9.00 12.19
C LEU A 12 2.57 8.23 10.86
N LEU A 13 3.79 7.89 10.43
CA LEU A 13 4.02 7.04 9.26
C LEU A 13 3.33 5.68 9.42
N LEU A 14 3.58 4.98 10.53
CA LEU A 14 2.98 3.67 10.79
C LEU A 14 1.46 3.75 10.93
N ALA A 15 0.92 4.78 11.58
CA ALA A 15 -0.53 4.97 11.67
C ALA A 15 -1.15 5.12 10.28
N SER A 16 -0.57 5.96 9.42
CA SER A 16 -1.07 6.13 8.04
C SER A 16 -0.96 4.86 7.20
N PHE A 17 0.14 4.12 7.35
CA PHE A 17 0.35 2.85 6.66
C PHE A 17 -0.66 1.79 7.12
N MET A 18 -0.88 1.67 8.42
CA MET A 18 -1.85 0.73 8.98
C MET A 18 -3.29 1.07 8.58
N LEU A 19 -3.63 2.35 8.40
CA LEU A 19 -4.94 2.72 7.87
C LEU A 19 -5.16 2.16 6.46
N VAL A 20 -4.17 2.29 5.57
CA VAL A 20 -4.26 1.73 4.22
C VAL A 20 -4.36 0.21 4.28
N VAL A 21 -3.47 -0.45 5.03
CA VAL A 21 -3.43 -1.92 5.07
C VAL A 21 -4.70 -2.53 5.68
N LEU A 22 -5.24 -1.95 6.75
CA LEU A 22 -6.35 -2.55 7.48
C LEU A 22 -7.73 -2.22 6.89
N PHE A 23 -7.91 -1.02 6.33
CA PHE A 23 -9.23 -0.57 5.86
C PHE A 23 -9.36 -0.54 4.34
N SER A 24 -8.25 -0.44 3.60
CA SER A 24 -8.27 -0.29 2.15
C SER A 24 -7.03 -0.91 1.49
N PRO A 25 -6.79 -2.22 1.67
CA PRO A 25 -5.54 -2.87 1.25
C PRO A 25 -5.29 -2.76 -0.26
N ASP A 26 -6.36 -2.73 -1.06
CA ASP A 26 -6.30 -2.69 -2.52
C ASP A 26 -6.28 -1.28 -3.11
N LEU A 27 -6.31 -0.24 -2.28
CA LEU A 27 -6.43 1.16 -2.74
C LEU A 27 -5.33 1.59 -3.71
N LEU A 28 -4.13 1.04 -3.53
CA LEU A 28 -2.95 1.32 -4.34
C LEU A 28 -2.56 0.13 -5.24
N GLY A 29 -3.41 -0.90 -5.32
CA GLY A 29 -3.21 -2.10 -6.11
C GLY A 29 -3.82 -1.99 -7.51
N ASP A 30 -3.44 -2.92 -8.37
CA ASP A 30 -4.03 -3.11 -9.69
C ASP A 30 -4.90 -4.39 -9.67
N PRO A 31 -6.21 -4.31 -9.97
CA PRO A 31 -7.11 -5.46 -9.93
C PRO A 31 -6.71 -6.58 -10.91
N ASP A 32 -6.05 -6.26 -12.03
CA ASP A 32 -5.67 -7.27 -13.03
C ASP A 32 -4.62 -8.25 -12.49
N ASN A 33 -3.81 -7.82 -11.52
CA ASN A 33 -2.81 -8.67 -10.87
C ASN A 33 -3.41 -9.77 -9.97
N TYR A 34 -4.73 -9.77 -9.74
CA TYR A 34 -5.44 -10.89 -9.12
C TYR A 34 -5.72 -12.03 -10.10
N THR A 35 -5.54 -11.81 -11.40
CA THR A 35 -5.65 -12.86 -12.42
C THR A 35 -4.27 -13.49 -12.71
N PRO A 36 -4.18 -14.82 -12.90
CA PRO A 36 -2.92 -15.46 -13.28
C PRO A 36 -2.42 -14.93 -14.62
N ALA A 37 -1.09 -14.78 -14.73
CA ALA A 37 -0.46 -14.29 -15.95
C ALA A 37 -0.83 -15.14 -17.17
N ASN A 38 -1.25 -14.48 -18.25
CA ASN A 38 -1.50 -15.10 -19.55
C ASN A 38 -0.54 -14.52 -20.60
N PRO A 39 0.44 -15.29 -21.10
CA PRO A 39 1.44 -14.77 -22.04
C PRO A 39 0.88 -14.43 -23.43
N LEU A 40 -0.36 -14.84 -23.74
CA LEU A 40 -1.02 -14.59 -25.02
C LEU A 40 -2.08 -13.47 -24.95
N ASN A 41 -2.33 -12.92 -23.76
CA ASN A 41 -3.36 -11.90 -23.56
C ASN A 41 -2.80 -10.72 -22.76
N THR A 42 -2.83 -9.54 -23.37
CA THR A 42 -2.52 -8.29 -22.68
C THR A 42 -3.82 -7.70 -22.13
N PRO A 43 -3.85 -7.26 -20.86
CA PRO A 43 -5.04 -6.62 -20.32
C PRO A 43 -5.43 -5.35 -21.10
N PRO A 44 -6.71 -4.95 -21.02
CA PRO A 44 -7.25 -3.91 -21.89
C PRO A 44 -6.90 -2.47 -21.45
N HIS A 45 -6.37 -2.27 -20.24
CA HIS A 45 -6.05 -0.96 -19.68
C HIS A 45 -4.58 -0.87 -19.25
#